data_AF-A0A370TLS9-F1
#
_entry.id   AF-A0A370TLS9-F1
#
_cell.length_a   1.000
_cell.length_b   1.000
_cell.length_c   1.000
_cell.angle_alpha   90.00
_cell.angle_beta   90.00
_cell.angle_gamma   90.00
#
_symmetry.space_group_name_H-M   'P 1'
#
loop_
_entity.id
_entity.type
_entity.pdbx_description
1 polymer ?
#
loop_
_entity_poly.entity_id
_entity_poly.type
_entity_poly.pdbx_seq_one_letter_code
_entity_poly.pdbx_strand_id
1 'polypeptide(L)' 'MLNGLLKTELGFQGFVVTDWGAHHSGVASTLAGLDMAMPGATEYWGSHMIDAIKNGSVPESRLDDMAITRVLLQLSGLSK' A
#
# COMPACT_ATOMS: atom_id res chain seq x y z
N MET A 1 -6.70 -8.62 -8.50
CA MET A 1 -5.50 -8.57 -9.38
C MET A 1 -4.22 -8.33 -8.60
N LEU A 2 -4.09 -7.25 -7.82
CA LEU A 2 -2.82 -6.92 -7.14
C LEU A 2 -2.35 -8.01 -6.17
N ASN A 3 -3.19 -8.41 -5.21
CA ASN A 3 -2.81 -9.49 -4.29
C ASN A 3 -2.66 -10.84 -5.01
N GLY A 4 -3.70 -11.28 -5.74
CA GLY A 4 -3.72 -12.62 -6.35
C GLY A 4 -2.62 -12.83 -7.41
N LEU A 5 -2.66 -12.07 -8.50
CA LEU A 5 -1.72 -12.28 -9.61
C LEU A 5 -0.35 -11.66 -9.31
N LEU A 6 -0.31 -10.37 -8.98
CA LEU A 6 0.97 -9.64 -8.93
C LEU A 6 1.81 -10.03 -7.71
N LYS A 7 1.27 -9.89 -6.50
CA LYS A 7 2.02 -10.16 -5.26
C LYS A 7 2.16 -11.64 -4.96
N THR A 8 1.12 -12.45 -5.20
CA THR A 8 1.15 -13.89 -4.90
C THR A 8 1.69 -14.72 -6.07
N GLU A 9 1.01 -14.78 -7.21
CA GLU A 9 1.41 -15.71 -8.30
C GLU A 9 2.74 -15.33 -8.95
N LEU A 10 2.95 -14.04 -9.24
CA LEU A 10 4.20 -13.53 -9.82
C LEU A 10 5.27 -13.23 -8.77
N GLY A 11 4.93 -13.34 -7.47
CA GLY A 11 5.86 -13.12 -6.36
C GLY A 11 6.44 -11.69 -6.32
N PHE A 12 5.73 -10.69 -6.84
CA PHE A 12 6.23 -9.31 -6.86
C PHE A 12 6.45 -8.79 -5.43
N GLN A 13 7.72 -8.53 -5.10
CA GLN A 13 8.11 -8.04 -3.78
C GLN A 13 8.11 -6.51 -3.69
N GLY A 14 7.99 -5.78 -4.81
CA GLY A 14 7.98 -4.31 -4.79
C GLY A 14 6.64 -3.71 -4.33
N PHE A 15 6.52 -2.39 -4.38
CA PHE A 15 5.30 -1.67 -3.99
C PHE A 15 4.44 -1.29 -5.19
N VAL A 16 3.12 -1.30 -4.99
CA VAL A 16 2.14 -0.81 -5.97
C VAL A 16 1.80 0.64 -5.67
N VAL A 17 1.97 1.49 -6.68
CA VAL A 17 1.64 2.92 -6.61
C VAL A 17 0.47 3.24 -7.53
N THR A 18 -0.43 4.13 -7.11
CA THR A 18 -1.48 4.62 -8.02
C THR A 18 -0.91 5.55 -9.07
N ASP A 19 -1.52 5.56 -10.25
CA ASP A 19 -1.41 6.73 -11.12
C ASP A 19 -2.10 7.95 -10.47
N TRP A 20 -1.84 9.13 -11.00
CA TRP A 20 -2.40 10.37 -10.50
C TRP A 20 -3.91 10.41 -10.74
N GLY A 21 -4.68 10.49 -9.65
CA GLY A 21 -6.15 10.49 -9.72
C GLY A 21 -6.79 9.10 -9.85
N ALA A 22 -6.01 8.01 -9.79
CA ALA A 22 -6.52 6.64 -9.91
C ALA A 22 -6.86 5.99 -8.55
N HIS A 23 -6.76 6.73 -7.45
CA HIS A 23 -7.06 6.21 -6.10
C HIS A 23 -8.51 6.51 -5.71
N HIS A 24 -9.38 5.49 -5.73
CA HIS A 24 -10.84 5.69 -5.59
C HIS A 24 -11.48 5.00 -4.37
N SER A 25 -10.69 4.52 -3.41
CA SER A 25 -11.23 3.95 -2.15
C SER A 25 -10.18 3.89 -1.04
N GLY A 26 -10.61 3.95 0.23
CA GLY A 26 -9.72 3.83 1.39
C GLY A 26 -9.37 2.39 1.72
N VAL A 27 -10.03 1.83 2.75
CA VAL A 27 -9.84 0.46 3.26
C VAL A 27 -9.82 -0.59 2.14
N ALA A 28 -10.75 -0.51 1.19
CA ALA A 28 -10.86 -1.49 0.11
C ALA A 28 -9.59 -1.54 -0.76
N SER A 29 -9.06 -0.39 -1.21
CA SER A 29 -7.80 -0.36 -1.98
C SER A 29 -6.60 -0.82 -1.15
N THR A 30 -6.54 -0.44 0.12
CA THR A 30 -5.50 -0.86 1.06
C THR A 30 -5.46 -2.38 1.19
N LEU A 31 -6.61 -3.02 1.45
CA LEU A 31 -6.70 -4.47 1.57
C LEU A 31 -6.51 -5.18 0.22
N ALA A 32 -6.83 -4.52 -0.89
CA ALA A 32 -6.65 -5.06 -2.23
C ALA A 32 -5.19 -5.12 -2.70
N GLY A 33 -4.26 -4.47 -1.99
CA GLY A 33 -2.81 -4.54 -2.24
C GLY A 33 -2.15 -3.25 -2.69
N LEU A 34 -2.81 -2.10 -2.54
CA LEU A 34 -2.21 -0.80 -2.83
C LEU A 34 -1.25 -0.37 -1.70
N ASP A 35 -0.05 0.09 -2.07
CA ASP A 35 1.01 0.45 -1.11
C ASP A 35 1.32 1.95 -1.08
N MET A 36 1.02 2.68 -2.16
CA MET A 36 1.28 4.11 -2.26
C MET A 36 0.23 4.82 -3.11
N ALA A 37 -0.28 5.94 -2.61
CA ALA A 37 -1.12 6.86 -3.39
C ALA A 37 -0.26 8.03 -3.88
N MET A 38 -0.44 8.38 -5.16
CA MET A 38 0.20 9.53 -5.80
C MET A 38 -0.84 10.54 -6.30
N PRO A 39 -0.53 11.85 -6.28
CA PRO A 39 0.76 12.48 -5.89
C PRO A 39 0.99 12.59 -4.37
N GLY A 40 0.03 12.14 -3.56
CA GLY A 40 0.13 12.18 -2.10
C GLY A 40 -1.09 11.52 -1.46
N ALA A 41 -1.31 11.78 -0.17
CA ALA A 41 -2.53 11.34 0.49
C ALA A 41 -3.74 11.97 -0.21
N THR A 42 -4.61 11.14 -0.76
CA THR A 42 -5.91 11.53 -1.30
C THR A 42 -6.93 11.63 -0.17
N GLU A 43 -8.16 12.05 -0.46
CA GLU A 43 -9.29 12.04 0.47
C GLU A 43 -9.59 10.66 1.07
N TYR A 44 -9.14 9.58 0.44
CA TYR A 44 -9.35 8.20 0.90
C TYR A 44 -8.34 7.75 1.95
N TRP A 45 -7.16 8.37 1.96
CA TRP A 45 -6.08 8.11 2.92
C TRP A 45 -5.80 9.39 3.74
N GLY A 46 -4.79 9.37 4.62
CA GLY A 46 -4.59 10.44 5.61
C GLY A 46 -5.23 10.09 6.95
N SER A 47 -6.06 10.96 7.51
CA SER A 47 -6.74 10.72 8.81
C SER A 47 -7.62 9.47 8.76
N HIS A 48 -8.34 9.25 7.66
CA HIS A 48 -9.19 8.08 7.47
C HIS A 48 -8.41 6.76 7.56
N MET A 49 -7.15 6.74 7.13
CA MET A 49 -6.30 5.54 7.27
C MET A 49 -5.92 5.30 8.73
N ILE A 50 -5.60 6.37 9.48
CA ILE A 50 -5.29 6.28 10.92
C ILE A 50 -6.50 5.73 11.68
N ASP A 51 -7.69 6.25 11.39
CA ASP A 51 -8.93 5.80 12.02
C ASP A 51 -9.25 4.34 11.64
N ALA A 52 -9.04 3.96 10.38
CA ALA A 52 -9.24 2.59 9.90
C ALA A 52 -8.29 1.58 10.56
N ILE A 53 -7.07 1.99 10.92
CA ILE A 53 -6.15 1.13 11.66
C ILE A 53 -6.59 1.03 13.12
N LYS A 54 -6.86 2.18 13.76
CA LYS A 54 -7.30 2.23 15.17
C LYS A 54 -8.59 1.46 15.43
N ASN A 55 -9.51 1.45 14.47
CA ASN A 55 -10.78 0.74 14.57
C ASN A 55 -10.71 -0.72 14.06
N GLY A 56 -9.55 -1.18 13.60
CA GLY A 56 -9.32 -2.56 13.15
C GLY A 56 -9.82 -2.89 11.74
N SER A 57 -10.36 -1.92 10.99
CA SER A 57 -10.76 -2.14 9.59
C SER A 57 -9.57 -2.44 8.67
N VAL A 58 -8.39 -1.92 9.01
CA VAL A 58 -7.12 -2.26 8.39
C VAL A 58 -6.21 -2.84 9.48
N PRO A 59 -5.75 -4.09 9.36
CA PRO A 59 -4.85 -4.67 10.34
C PRO A 59 -3.48 -3.97 10.30
N GLU A 60 -2.83 -3.80 11.45
CA GLU A 60 -1.49 -3.19 11.54
C GLU A 60 -0.46 -3.90 10.65
N SER A 61 -0.58 -5.23 10.49
CA SER A 61 0.28 -6.02 9.60
C SER A 61 0.21 -5.57 8.13
N ARG A 62 -0.92 -4.99 7.69
CA ARG A 62 -1.04 -4.39 6.36
C ARG A 62 -0.21 -3.11 6.28
N LEU A 63 -0.23 -2.27 7.31
CA LEU A 63 0.63 -1.08 7.37
C LEU A 63 2.11 -1.48 7.37
N ASP A 64 2.49 -2.49 8.14
CA ASP A 64 3.87 -2.97 8.23
C ASP A 64 4.39 -3.44 6.87
N ASP A 65 3.62 -4.24 6.13
CA ASP A 65 4.03 -4.69 4.80
C ASP A 65 4.08 -3.53 3.78
N MET A 66 3.20 -2.51 3.87
CA MET A 66 3.35 -1.28 3.05
C MET A 66 4.66 -0.55 3.37
N ALA A 67 5.00 -0.44 4.65
CA ALA A 67 6.18 0.28 5.14
C ALA A 67 7.48 -0.44 4.82
N ILE A 68 7.54 -1.77 5.05
CA ILE A 68 8.68 -2.64 4.69
C ILE A 68 8.95 -2.53 3.20
N THR A 69 7.91 -2.64 2.38
CA THR A 69 8.03 -2.56 0.92
C THR A 69 8.51 -1.18 0.46
N ARG A 70 8.04 -0.10 1.09
CA ARG A 70 8.47 1.28 0.77
C ARG A 70 9.89 1.60 1.19
N VAL A 71 10.26 1.29 2.43
CA VAL A 71 11.51 1.79 3.04
C VAL A 71 12.65 0.81 2.83
N LEU A 72 12.45 -0.47 3.12
CA LEU A 72 13.55 -1.43 3.16
C LEU A 72 13.95 -1.92 1.77
N LEU A 73 12.99 -2.18 0.88
CA LEU A 73 13.32 -2.63 -0.47
C LEU A 73 13.94 -1.52 -1.33
N GLN A 74 13.44 -0.28 -1.21
CA GLN A 74 14.04 0.87 -1.89
C GLN A 74 15.49 1.10 -1.45
N LEU A 75 15.79 0.97 -0.14
CA LEU A 75 17.15 1.10 0.38
C LEU A 75 18.05 -0.08 0.01
N SER A 76 17.52 -1.30 -0.03
CA SER A 76 18.28 -2.49 -0.45
C SER A 76 18.67 -2.47 -1.94
N GLY A 77 17.89 -1.79 -2.78
CA GLY A 77 18.18 -1.57 -4.19
C GLY A 77 19.23 -0.49 -4.48
N LEU A 78 19.63 0.29 -3.46
CA LEU A 78 20.70 1.29 -3.55
C LEU A 78 22.09 0.73 -3.18
N SER A 79 22.17 -0.57 -2.88
CA SER A 79 23.43 -1.31 -2.74
C SER A 79 23.85 -1.92 -4.09
N LYS A 80 24.12 -1.08 -5.09
CA LYS A 80 25.03 -1.38 -6.21
C LYS A 80 25.73 -0.11 -6.67
#